data_AF-A6F3Y1-F1
#
_entry.id   AF-A6F3Y1-F1
#
_cell.length_a   1.000
_cell.length_b   1.000
_cell.length_c   1.000
_cell.angle_alpha   90.00
_cell.angle_beta   90.00
_cell.angle_gamma   90.00
#
_symmetry.space_group_name_H-M   'P 1'
#
loop_
_entity.id
_entity.type
_entity.pdbx_description
1 polymer ?
#
loop_
_entity_poly.entity_id
_entity_poly.type
_entity_poly.pdbx_seq_one_letter_code
_entity_poly.pdbx_strand_id
1 'polypeptide(L)'
;WDKPHDDLSRKLAKAISTDSPVREKLLAGAWTTAGEGKGAVENPIAQYNYLLKDHDKAEQLYRKVTKAYAKGQLPMDALHPEERFEAALEADIFTKEEAEFMREYEAVVLEMLTVDDFPFDEFARNKDTLIDHNPA
;
A
#
# COMPACT_ATOMS: atom_id res chain seq x y z
N TRP A 1 -16.20 -4.01 38.56
CA TRP A 1 -15.60 -3.30 37.42
C TRP A 1 -15.65 -4.27 36.26
N ASP A 2 -16.41 -3.96 35.21
CA ASP A 2 -16.42 -4.80 34.02
C ASP A 2 -15.02 -4.76 33.39
N LYS A 3 -14.47 -5.92 33.04
CA LYS A 3 -13.16 -5.97 32.38
C LYS A 3 -13.28 -5.33 30.99
N PRO A 4 -12.23 -4.67 30.48
CA PRO A 4 -12.25 -4.21 29.10
C PRO A 4 -12.50 -5.42 28.18
N HIS A 5 -13.65 -5.42 27.51
CA HIS A 5 -14.02 -6.43 26.54
C HIS A 5 -13.29 -6.14 25.22
N ASP A 6 -12.94 -7.20 24.48
CA ASP A 6 -12.22 -7.12 23.20
C ASP A 6 -12.88 -6.18 22.19
N ASP A 7 -14.20 -5.99 22.28
CA ASP A 7 -14.94 -5.07 21.41
C ASP A 7 -14.49 -3.62 21.55
N LEU A 8 -14.13 -3.18 22.77
CA LEU A 8 -13.62 -1.83 22.98
C LEU A 8 -12.22 -1.70 22.38
N SER A 9 -11.36 -2.69 22.60
CA SER A 9 -10.01 -2.75 22.03
C SER A 9 -10.06 -2.74 20.49
N ARG A 10 -10.96 -3.51 19.88
CA ARG A 10 -11.17 -3.57 18.43
C ARG A 10 -11.63 -2.24 17.86
N LYS A 11 -12.59 -1.57 18.53
CA LYS A 11 -13.09 -0.24 18.13
C LYS A 11 -11.98 0.81 18.19
N LEU A 12 -11.22 0.82 19.29
CA LEU A 12 -10.10 1.74 19.46
C LEU A 12 -9.01 1.50 18.41
N ALA A 13 -8.61 0.24 18.21
CA ALA A 13 -7.62 -0.15 17.21
C ALA A 13 -8.01 0.31 15.81
N LYS A 14 -9.28 0.11 15.41
CA LYS A 14 -9.78 0.62 14.13
C LYS A 14 -9.68 2.14 14.06
N ALA A 15 -10.19 2.85 15.07
CA ALA A 15 -10.21 4.30 15.08
C ALA A 15 -8.82 4.94 15.00
N ILE A 16 -7.78 4.33 15.60
CA ILE A 16 -6.42 4.87 15.52
C ILE A 16 -5.66 4.45 14.26
N SER A 17 -6.06 3.34 13.61
CA SER A 17 -5.32 2.75 12.48
C SER A 17 -5.86 3.13 11.11
N THR A 18 -7.09 3.63 11.02
CA THR A 18 -7.70 4.12 9.76
C THR A 18 -7.71 5.64 9.71
N ASP A 19 -8.03 6.22 8.54
CA ASP A 19 -8.39 7.63 8.46
C ASP A 19 -9.67 7.85 9.29
N SER A 20 -9.56 8.56 10.40
CA SER A 20 -10.67 8.79 11.32
C SER A 20 -10.48 10.08 12.10
N PRO A 21 -11.58 10.69 12.60
CA PRO A 21 -11.49 11.90 13.42
C PRO A 21 -10.66 11.71 14.70
N VAL A 22 -10.63 10.48 15.24
CA VAL A 22 -9.82 10.16 16.43
C VAL A 22 -8.34 10.21 16.07
N ARG A 23 -7.94 9.58 14.95
CA ARG A 23 -6.57 9.60 14.46
C ARG A 23 -6.13 11.02 14.11
N GLU A 24 -6.97 11.77 13.39
CA GLU A 24 -6.72 13.18 13.06
C GLU A 24 -6.42 14.01 14.32
N LYS A 25 -7.26 13.87 15.36
CA LYS A 25 -7.05 14.57 16.63
C LYS A 25 -5.76 14.17 17.34
N LEU A 26 -5.38 12.89 17.28
CA LEU A 26 -4.12 12.40 17.86
C LEU A 26 -2.90 12.91 17.10
N LEU A 27 -3.02 13.12 15.79
CA LEU A 27 -1.95 13.58 14.91
C LEU A 27 -1.81 15.11 14.84
N ALA A 28 -2.76 15.88 15.39
CA ALA A 28 -2.77 17.34 15.29
C ALA A 28 -1.49 18.04 15.80
N GLY A 29 -0.73 17.41 16.69
CA GLY A 29 0.56 17.92 17.18
C GLY A 29 1.80 17.33 16.50
N ALA A 30 1.63 16.44 15.52
CA ALA A 30 2.70 15.78 14.81
C ALA A 30 2.99 16.47 13.47
N TRP A 31 4.22 16.30 12.97
CA TRP A 31 4.59 16.78 11.64
C TRP A 31 4.08 15.81 10.57
N THR A 32 2.86 16.06 10.06
CA THR A 32 2.16 15.19 9.09
C THR A 32 1.94 15.86 7.74
N THR A 33 2.58 17.01 7.50
CA THR A 33 2.50 17.70 6.21
C THR A 33 3.57 17.15 5.26
N ALA A 34 3.23 17.04 3.97
CA ALA A 34 4.24 16.79 2.95
C ALA A 34 5.26 17.93 2.96
N GLY A 35 6.52 17.63 2.67
CA GLY A 35 7.52 18.66 2.46
C GLY A 35 7.20 19.42 1.18
N GLU A 36 6.98 20.73 1.27
CA GLU A 36 6.77 21.58 0.09
C GLU A 36 7.88 22.64 -0.02
N GLY A 37 8.40 22.85 -1.24
CA GLY A 37 9.38 23.89 -1.55
C GLY A 37 10.83 23.41 -1.71
N LYS A 38 11.73 24.37 -1.98
CA LYS A 38 13.13 24.09 -2.28
C LYS A 38 13.89 23.71 -1.00
N GLY A 39 14.37 22.46 -0.92
CA GLY A 39 14.98 21.89 0.29
C GLY A 39 13.99 21.20 1.24
N ALA A 40 12.76 20.94 0.77
CA ALA A 40 11.81 20.13 1.48
C ALA A 40 12.34 18.70 1.68
N VAL A 41 12.12 18.17 2.88
CA VAL A 41 12.42 16.77 3.21
C VAL A 41 11.13 15.99 2.99
N GLU A 42 11.23 14.89 2.23
CA GLU A 42 10.11 13.96 2.08
C GLU A 42 9.67 13.44 3.45
N ASN A 43 8.36 13.39 3.65
CA ASN A 43 7.78 12.96 4.91
C ASN A 43 6.96 11.69 4.68
N PRO A 44 7.55 10.50 4.93
CA PRO A 44 6.87 9.22 4.77
C PRO A 44 5.59 9.12 5.62
N ILE A 45 5.55 9.79 6.78
CA ILE A 45 4.36 9.80 7.64
C ILE A 45 3.21 10.58 6.97
N ALA A 46 3.53 11.66 6.26
CA ALA A 46 2.54 12.42 5.51
C ALA A 46 1.97 11.61 4.34
N GLN A 47 2.83 10.92 3.58
CA GLN A 47 2.43 10.02 2.50
C GLN A 47 1.55 8.87 3.01
N TYR A 48 1.94 8.23 4.12
CA TYR A 48 1.13 7.19 4.75
C TYR A 48 -0.27 7.67 5.14
N ASN A 49 -0.36 8.86 5.75
CA ASN A 49 -1.65 9.42 6.15
C ASN A 49 -2.50 9.83 4.94
N TYR A 50 -1.89 10.23 3.83
CA TYR A 50 -2.61 10.47 2.59
C TYR A 50 -3.20 9.17 2.04
N LEU A 51 -2.40 8.09 2.01
CA LEU A 51 -2.82 6.76 1.55
C LEU A 51 -4.02 6.22 2.35
N LEU A 52 -4.06 6.46 3.67
CA LEU A 52 -5.16 5.99 4.52
C LEU A 52 -6.53 6.56 4.13
N LYS A 53 -6.61 7.71 3.46
CA LYS A 53 -7.88 8.32 3.03
C LYS A 53 -8.58 7.48 1.97
N ASP A 54 -7.80 6.90 1.08
CA ASP A 54 -8.27 6.10 -0.04
C ASP A 54 -8.34 4.60 0.28
N HIS A 55 -7.88 4.21 1.48
CA HIS A 55 -7.80 2.82 1.92
C HIS A 55 -9.15 2.10 1.89
N ASP A 56 -10.24 2.75 2.33
CA ASP A 56 -11.58 2.13 2.36
C ASP A 56 -12.07 1.78 0.94
N LYS A 57 -11.69 2.58 -0.07
CA LYS A 57 -12.00 2.32 -1.48
C LYS A 57 -11.10 1.22 -2.02
N ALA A 58 -9.80 1.29 -1.76
CA ALA A 58 -8.84 0.27 -2.16
C ALA A 58 -9.18 -1.11 -1.58
N GLU A 59 -9.56 -1.20 -0.30
CA GLU A 59 -9.94 -2.46 0.37
C GLU A 59 -11.09 -3.17 -0.36
N GLN A 60 -12.11 -2.42 -0.80
CA GLN A 60 -13.23 -2.99 -1.55
C GLN A 60 -12.78 -3.56 -2.90
N LEU A 61 -11.87 -2.87 -3.58
CA LEU A 61 -11.32 -3.29 -4.87
C LEU A 61 -10.37 -4.50 -4.72
N TYR A 62 -9.50 -4.53 -3.71
CA TYR A 62 -8.70 -5.72 -3.39
C TYR A 62 -9.58 -6.93 -3.12
N ARG A 63 -10.64 -6.78 -2.33
CA ARG A 63 -11.60 -7.87 -2.04
C ARG A 63 -12.30 -8.35 -3.31
N LYS A 64 -12.69 -7.43 -4.21
CA LYS A 64 -13.35 -7.73 -5.48
C LYS A 64 -12.44 -8.58 -6.38
N VAL A 65 -11.18 -8.17 -6.56
CA VAL A 65 -10.17 -8.91 -7.36
C VAL A 65 -9.80 -10.23 -6.72
N THR A 66 -9.57 -10.26 -5.41
CA THR A 66 -9.23 -11.50 -4.69
C THR A 66 -10.34 -12.53 -4.82
N LYS A 67 -11.61 -12.09 -4.77
CA LYS A 67 -12.75 -12.97 -4.98
C LYS A 67 -12.84 -13.49 -6.41
N ALA A 68 -12.50 -12.67 -7.41
CA ALA A 68 -12.44 -13.09 -8.80
C ALA A 68 -11.31 -14.10 -9.06
N TYR A 69 -10.13 -13.83 -8.52
CA TYR A 69 -8.98 -14.72 -8.56
C TYR A 69 -9.30 -16.08 -7.93
N ALA A 70 -9.88 -16.08 -6.72
CA ALA A 70 -10.26 -17.31 -6.02
C ALA A 70 -11.33 -18.13 -6.76
N LYS A 71 -12.14 -17.49 -7.62
CA LYS A 71 -13.11 -18.15 -8.49
C LYS A 71 -12.51 -18.68 -9.80
N GLY A 72 -11.22 -18.45 -10.05
CA GLY A 72 -10.55 -18.79 -11.31
C GLY A 72 -11.01 -17.91 -12.49
N GLN A 73 -11.54 -16.72 -12.21
CA GLN A 73 -11.94 -15.75 -13.25
C GLN A 73 -10.75 -14.93 -13.76
N LEU A 74 -9.63 -14.97 -13.04
CA LEU A 74 -8.37 -14.34 -13.43
C LEU A 74 -7.32 -15.41 -13.73
N PRO A 75 -6.35 -15.12 -14.60
CA PRO A 75 -5.22 -16.01 -14.88
C PRO A 75 -4.45 -16.35 -13.59
N MET A 76 -4.03 -17.61 -13.45
CA MET A 76 -3.32 -18.12 -12.26
C MET A 76 -1.85 -17.70 -12.20
N ASP A 77 -1.32 -17.26 -13.34
CA ASP A 77 0.01 -16.66 -13.51
C ASP A 77 0.05 -15.19 -13.09
N ALA A 78 -1.10 -14.53 -12.89
CA ALA A 78 -1.17 -13.20 -12.27
C ALA A 78 -0.92 -13.32 -10.75
N LEU A 79 0.36 -13.40 -10.37
CA LEU A 79 0.81 -13.59 -8.99
C LEU A 79 0.83 -12.27 -8.24
N HIS A 80 1.20 -11.18 -8.92
CA HIS A 80 1.32 -9.86 -8.33
C HIS A 80 -0.01 -9.08 -8.36
N PRO A 81 -0.27 -8.19 -7.38
CA PRO A 81 -1.46 -7.35 -7.38
C PRO A 81 -1.63 -6.54 -8.67
N GLU A 82 -0.55 -5.96 -9.19
CA GLU A 82 -0.55 -5.18 -10.44
C GLU A 82 -1.06 -6.02 -11.64
N GLU A 83 -0.53 -7.23 -11.81
CA GLU A 83 -0.95 -8.15 -12.87
C GLU A 83 -2.42 -8.55 -12.71
N ARG A 84 -2.89 -8.71 -11.48
CA ARG A 84 -4.29 -9.04 -11.18
C ARG A 84 -5.23 -7.89 -11.49
N PHE A 85 -4.80 -6.64 -11.37
CA PHE A 85 -5.62 -5.48 -11.72
C PHE A 85 -5.78 -5.36 -13.24
N GLU A 86 -4.71 -5.60 -14.00
CA GLU A 86 -4.80 -5.66 -15.47
C GLU A 86 -5.70 -6.80 -15.93
N ALA A 87 -5.50 -8.01 -15.40
CA ALA A 87 -6.35 -9.13 -15.72
C ALA A 87 -7.82 -8.89 -15.33
N ALA A 88 -8.07 -8.18 -14.22
CA ALA A 88 -9.41 -7.81 -13.81
C ALA A 88 -10.06 -6.77 -14.72
N LEU A 89 -9.27 -5.87 -15.31
CA LEU A 89 -9.75 -4.93 -16.33
C LEU A 89 -10.09 -5.68 -17.63
N GLU A 90 -9.23 -6.59 -18.08
CA GLU A 90 -9.48 -7.42 -19.28
C GLU A 90 -10.69 -8.34 -19.13
N ALA A 91 -10.93 -8.85 -17.93
CA ALA A 91 -12.07 -9.69 -17.60
C ALA A 91 -13.38 -8.91 -17.31
N ASP A 92 -13.41 -7.59 -17.55
CA ASP A 92 -14.54 -6.68 -17.27
C ASP A 92 -15.01 -6.72 -15.80
N ILE A 93 -14.13 -7.12 -14.87
CA ILE A 93 -14.41 -7.12 -13.43
C ILE A 93 -14.19 -5.72 -12.88
N PHE A 94 -13.15 -5.04 -13.34
CA PHE A 94 -12.87 -3.64 -13.04
C PHE A 94 -13.36 -2.72 -14.13
N THR A 95 -13.79 -1.52 -13.75
CA THR A 95 -13.87 -0.40 -14.70
C THR A 95 -12.47 0.18 -14.94
N LYS A 96 -12.31 0.96 -16.02
CA LYS A 96 -11.05 1.68 -16.30
C LYS A 96 -10.62 2.57 -15.12
N GLU A 97 -11.58 3.28 -14.53
CA GLU A 97 -11.35 4.17 -13.39
C GLU A 97 -10.92 3.39 -12.13
N GLU A 98 -11.50 2.22 -11.89
CA GLU A 98 -11.11 1.35 -10.76
C GLU A 98 -9.69 0.81 -10.95
N ALA A 99 -9.34 0.37 -12.17
CA ALA A 99 -8.01 -0.13 -12.47
C ALA A 99 -6.94 0.97 -12.37
N GLU A 100 -7.20 2.15 -12.92
CA GLU A 100 -6.28 3.30 -12.87
C GLU A 100 -6.04 3.75 -11.42
N PHE A 101 -7.11 3.86 -10.63
CA PHE A 101 -6.99 4.14 -9.20
C PHE A 101 -6.12 3.10 -8.47
N MET A 102 -6.32 1.81 -8.75
CA MET A 102 -5.53 0.75 -8.10
C MET A 102 -4.06 0.76 -8.53
N ARG A 103 -3.74 1.11 -9.78
CA ARG A 103 -2.35 1.28 -10.23
C ARG A 103 -1.64 2.38 -9.46
N GLU A 104 -2.26 3.55 -9.38
CA GLU A 104 -1.68 4.69 -8.66
C GLU A 104 -1.54 4.39 -7.16
N TYR A 105 -2.57 3.78 -6.56
CA TYR A 105 -2.56 3.41 -5.15
C TYR A 105 -1.48 2.36 -4.83
N GLU A 106 -1.38 1.30 -5.64
CA GLU A 106 -0.39 0.23 -5.43
C GLU A 106 1.04 0.74 -5.66
N ALA A 107 1.26 1.64 -6.63
CA ALA A 107 2.57 2.24 -6.86
C ALA A 107 3.08 2.99 -5.61
N VAL A 108 2.21 3.77 -4.96
CA VAL A 108 2.56 4.47 -3.71
C VAL A 108 2.76 3.48 -2.56
N VAL A 109 1.95 2.43 -2.46
CA VAL A 109 2.13 1.35 -1.46
C VAL A 109 3.49 0.68 -1.64
N LEU A 110 3.84 0.34 -2.89
CA LEU A 110 5.07 -0.34 -3.22
C LEU A 110 6.27 0.57 -2.91
N GLU A 111 6.22 1.84 -3.31
CA GLU A 111 7.24 2.84 -2.99
C GLU A 111 7.50 2.89 -1.46
N MET A 112 6.43 2.97 -0.67
CA MET A 112 6.53 2.97 0.80
C MET A 112 7.08 1.66 1.39
N LEU A 113 6.87 0.52 0.72
CA LEU A 113 7.33 -0.78 1.17
C LEU A 113 8.77 -1.07 0.73
N THR A 114 9.20 -0.52 -0.40
CA THR A 114 10.54 -0.66 -0.99
C THR A 114 11.61 0.23 -0.34
N VAL A 115 11.30 0.90 0.77
CA VAL A 115 12.29 1.67 1.52
C VAL A 115 13.40 0.70 1.97
N ASP A 116 14.63 0.95 1.49
CA ASP A 116 15.85 0.11 1.60
C ASP A 116 16.03 -1.01 0.54
N ASP A 117 15.35 -0.94 -0.62
CA ASP A 117 15.71 -1.77 -1.79
C ASP A 117 16.96 -1.20 -2.48
N PHE A 118 18.13 -1.61 -1.99
CA PHE A 118 19.40 -1.23 -2.58
C PHE A 118 19.72 -2.14 -3.78
N PRO A 119 20.28 -1.58 -4.86
CA PRO A 119 20.88 -2.38 -5.92
C PRO A 119 21.79 -3.46 -5.34
N PHE A 120 21.76 -4.65 -5.95
CA PHE A 120 22.51 -5.82 -5.48
C PHE A 120 24.01 -5.53 -5.24
N ASP A 121 24.59 -4.58 -5.96
CA ASP A 121 25.99 -4.18 -5.86
C ASP A 121 26.26 -2.96 -4.96
N GLU A 122 25.24 -2.32 -4.39
CA GLU A 122 25.36 -1.05 -3.65
C GLU A 122 26.26 -1.18 -2.41
N PHE A 123 26.23 -2.33 -1.74
CA PHE A 123 27.08 -2.62 -0.58
C PHE A 123 28.30 -3.50 -0.88
N ALA A 124 28.52 -3.85 -2.15
CA ALA A 124 29.64 -4.71 -2.53
C ALA A 124 30.97 -3.94 -2.40
N ARG A 125 31.80 -4.36 -1.44
CA ARG A 125 33.15 -3.79 -1.25
C ARG A 125 34.09 -4.07 -2.43
N ASN A 126 33.82 -5.13 -3.18
CA ASN A 126 34.56 -5.48 -4.39
C ASN A 126 33.56 -5.92 -5.47
N LYS A 127 33.34 -5.06 -6.46
CA LYS A 127 32.37 -5.26 -7.55
C LYS A 127 32.79 -6.37 -8.51
N ASP A 128 34.08 -6.74 -8.53
CA ASP A 128 34.62 -7.75 -9.46
C ASP A 128 34.28 -9.20 -9.05
N THR A 129 33.85 -9.41 -7.81
CA THR A 129 33.46 -10.73 -7.27
C THR A 129 31.94 -10.94 -7.25
N LEU A 130 31.18 -10.02 -7.82
CA LEU A 130 29.72 -10.07 -7.81
C LEU A 130 29.23 -11.14 -8.79
N ILE A 131 28.51 -12.14 -8.28
CA ILE A 131 27.84 -13.14 -9.12
C ILE A 131 26.34 -12.96 -8.92
N ASP A 132 25.68 -12.47 -9.97
CA ASP A 132 24.23 -12.39 -10.01
C ASP A 132 23.66 -13.78 -10.35
N HIS A 133 22.87 -14.32 -9.43
CA HIS A 133 22.25 -15.63 -9.56
C HIS A 133 20.81 -15.55 -10.08
N ASN A 134 20.30 -14.35 -10.38
CA ASN A 134 18.95 -14.15 -10.89
C ASN A 134 18.98 -13.41 -12.25
N PRO A 135 19.40 -14.06 -13.34
CA PRO A 135 19.26 -13.48 -14.66
C PRO A 135 17.77 -13.43 -15.03
N ALA A 136 17.31 -12.21 -15.36
CA ALA A 136 16.02 -11.81 -15.93
C ALA A 136 14.98 -12.92 -16.24
#